data_AF-A0A938GW96-F1
#
_entry.id   AF-A0A938GW96-F1
#
_cell.length_a   1.000
_cell.length_b   1.000
_cell.length_c   1.000
_cell.angle_alpha   90.00
_cell.angle_beta   90.00
_cell.angle_gamma   90.00
#
_symmetry.space_group_name_H-M   'P 1'
#
loop_
_entity.id
_entity.type
_entity.pdbx_description
1 polymer ?
#
loop_
_entity_poly.entity_id
_entity_poly.type
_entity_poly.pdbx_seq_one_letter_code
_entity_poly.pdbx_strand_id
1 'polypeptide(L)'
;MDSTILAPDHPRWPARLTVRLAPKAPRELFALGNPALLAEPLTALFCSTHCPGEAILRAYDQAAHWRDTGRAVIGGFHSPMEQECLRILLRGPQPVVICPARGLPARLDPVLCAPLAAGRLLVLTAFPATVRRATATLAARRNLLVAALASEVWIAHLTPGGRMARLAACVAAWTGPTEAALTCPPPFLTPSSPTGSASPLPDARP
;
A
#
# COMPACT_ATOMS: atom_id res chain seq x y z
N MET A 1 -17.30 16.82 11.10
CA MET A 1 -16.43 16.16 10.11
C MET A 1 -17.29 15.12 9.46
N ASP A 2 -17.71 15.37 8.23
CA ASP A 2 -18.65 14.48 7.57
C ASP A 2 -17.86 13.30 7.03
N SER A 3 -18.15 12.11 7.57
CA SER A 3 -17.62 10.86 7.06
C SER A 3 -18.65 10.19 6.17
N THR A 4 -18.21 9.66 5.05
CA THR A 4 -19.03 8.86 4.14
C THR A 4 -18.81 7.39 4.42
N ILE A 5 -19.88 6.60 4.45
CA ILE A 5 -19.81 5.14 4.49
C ILE A 5 -19.94 4.64 3.06
N LEU A 6 -18.97 3.86 2.61
CA LEU A 6 -18.98 3.18 1.32
C LEU A 6 -19.30 1.72 1.58
N ALA A 7 -20.44 1.25 1.07
CA ALA A 7 -20.80 -0.16 1.01
C ALA A 7 -20.56 -0.71 -0.41
N PRO A 8 -20.53 -2.03 -0.64
CA PRO A 8 -20.25 -2.64 -1.95
C PRO A 8 -21.15 -2.18 -3.11
N ASP A 9 -22.36 -1.73 -2.82
CA ASP A 9 -23.34 -1.18 -3.76
C ASP A 9 -23.15 0.33 -4.03
N HIS A 10 -22.29 1.00 -3.25
CA HIS A 10 -22.01 2.42 -3.42
C HIS A 10 -21.25 2.68 -4.74
N PRO A 11 -21.59 3.71 -5.54
CA PRO A 11 -20.97 3.94 -6.86
C PRO A 11 -19.47 4.21 -6.82
N ARG A 12 -18.95 4.63 -5.65
CA ARG A 12 -17.52 4.85 -5.39
C ARG A 12 -16.82 3.66 -4.72
N TRP A 13 -17.47 2.49 -4.69
CA TRP A 13 -16.86 1.27 -4.18
C TRP A 13 -15.77 0.78 -5.14
N PRO A 14 -14.54 0.54 -4.68
CA PRO A 14 -13.46 0.08 -5.54
C PRO A 14 -13.65 -1.39 -5.92
N ALA A 15 -14.05 -1.67 -7.17
CA ALA A 15 -14.32 -3.04 -7.65
C ALA A 15 -13.14 -4.01 -7.44
N ARG A 16 -11.89 -3.52 -7.55
CA ARG A 16 -10.65 -4.30 -7.30
C ARG A 16 -10.60 -4.93 -5.91
N LEU A 17 -11.22 -4.30 -4.92
CA LEU A 17 -11.25 -4.78 -3.53
C LEU A 17 -12.06 -6.08 -3.42
N THR A 18 -13.19 -6.17 -4.12
CA THR A 18 -14.01 -7.39 -4.17
C THR A 18 -13.25 -8.53 -4.84
N VAL A 19 -12.57 -8.26 -5.95
CA VAL A 19 -11.79 -9.27 -6.70
C VAL A 19 -10.63 -9.82 -5.87
N ARG A 20 -9.88 -8.96 -5.20
CA ARG A 20 -8.63 -9.34 -4.52
C ARG A 20 -8.84 -9.87 -3.10
N LEU A 21 -9.89 -9.43 -2.41
CA LEU A 21 -10.12 -9.81 -1.01
C LEU A 21 -11.29 -10.75 -0.78
N ALA A 22 -12.16 -11.06 -1.76
CA ALA A 22 -13.26 -12.00 -1.52
C ALA A 22 -12.76 -13.39 -1.06
N PRO A 23 -13.40 -14.01 -0.04
CA PRO A 23 -14.58 -13.57 0.72
C PRO A 23 -14.27 -12.68 1.94
N LYS A 24 -13.01 -12.31 2.17
CA LYS A 24 -12.51 -11.51 3.31
C LYS A 24 -12.62 -10.00 3.12
N ALA A 25 -13.26 -9.52 2.06
CA ALA A 25 -13.49 -8.11 1.81
C ALA A 25 -14.28 -7.46 2.98
N PRO A 26 -13.93 -6.24 3.41
CA PRO A 26 -14.77 -5.51 4.35
C PRO A 26 -16.16 -5.27 3.76
N ARG A 27 -17.17 -5.24 4.64
CA ARG A 27 -18.56 -4.93 4.26
C ARG A 27 -18.82 -3.43 4.16
N GLU A 28 -17.99 -2.63 4.81
CA GLU A 28 -18.10 -1.17 4.86
C GLU A 28 -16.70 -0.56 4.90
N LEU A 29 -16.56 0.59 4.26
CA LEU A 29 -15.41 1.48 4.40
C LEU A 29 -15.89 2.82 4.93
N PHE A 30 -15.17 3.38 5.88
CA PHE A 30 -15.41 4.71 6.43
C PHE A 30 -14.40 5.67 5.81
N ALA A 31 -14.90 6.67 5.11
CA ALA A 31 -14.12 7.66 4.37
C ALA A 31 -14.31 9.06 4.98
N LEU A 32 -13.21 9.78 5.15
CA LEU A 32 -13.19 11.19 5.51
C LEU A 32 -12.35 11.94 4.47
N GLY A 33 -12.94 12.91 3.78
CA GLY A 33 -12.31 13.59 2.66
C GLY A 33 -12.98 13.25 1.34
N ASN A 34 -12.21 13.19 0.25
CA ASN A 34 -12.74 12.95 -1.09
C ASN A 34 -12.68 11.46 -1.48
N PRO A 35 -13.81 10.72 -1.51
CA PRO A 35 -13.80 9.31 -1.89
C PRO A 35 -13.53 9.06 -3.38
N ALA A 36 -13.63 10.09 -4.23
CA ALA A 36 -13.34 9.95 -5.66
C ALA A 36 -11.87 9.58 -5.93
N LEU A 37 -10.97 9.87 -4.98
CA LEU A 37 -9.55 9.51 -5.07
C LEU A 37 -9.32 7.99 -5.13
N LEU A 38 -10.31 7.16 -4.79
CA LEU A 38 -10.21 5.70 -4.92
C LEU A 38 -10.26 5.21 -6.37
N ALA A 39 -10.68 6.06 -7.32
CA ALA A 39 -10.68 5.74 -8.75
C ALA A 39 -9.31 5.98 -9.40
N GLU A 40 -8.41 6.71 -8.75
CA GLU A 40 -7.07 7.01 -9.24
C GLU A 40 -6.17 5.76 -9.25
N PRO A 41 -5.12 5.72 -10.09
CA PRO A 41 -4.11 4.66 -10.05
C PRO A 41 -3.20 4.80 -8.81
N LEU A 42 -3.73 4.35 -7.67
CA LEU A 42 -3.06 4.47 -6.37
C LEU A 42 -1.79 3.61 -6.30
N THR A 43 -0.73 4.17 -5.73
CA THR A 43 0.53 3.47 -5.43
C THR A 43 0.66 3.24 -3.94
N ALA A 44 0.72 1.98 -3.51
CA ALA A 44 0.87 1.64 -2.11
C ALA A 44 2.33 1.78 -1.65
N LEU A 45 2.55 2.49 -0.54
CA LEU A 45 3.81 2.52 0.17
C LEU A 45 3.74 1.61 1.40
N PHE A 46 4.68 0.67 1.49
CA PHE A 46 4.89 -0.17 2.68
C PHE A 46 6.35 -0.23 3.11
N CYS A 47 6.55 -0.56 4.38
CA CYS A 47 7.85 -0.89 4.92
C CYS A 47 7.77 -1.92 6.06
N SER A 48 8.80 -2.78 6.14
CA SER A 48 9.07 -3.58 7.34
C SER A 48 9.38 -2.70 8.56
N THR A 49 9.18 -3.23 9.76
CA THR A 49 9.39 -2.49 11.02
C THR A 49 10.86 -2.14 11.29
N HIS A 50 11.80 -2.96 10.81
CA HIS A 50 13.22 -2.64 10.81
C HIS A 50 13.61 -2.25 9.39
N CYS A 51 13.96 -0.99 9.18
CA CYS A 51 14.37 -0.46 7.88
C CYS A 51 15.81 0.08 8.03
N PRO A 52 16.79 -0.41 7.23
CA PRO A 52 18.14 0.12 7.27
C PRO A 52 18.17 1.56 6.73
N GLY A 53 19.14 2.36 7.19
CA GLY A 53 19.23 3.79 6.86
C GLY A 53 19.24 4.09 5.36
N GLU A 54 19.89 3.26 4.55
CA GLU A 54 19.90 3.40 3.09
C GLU A 54 18.51 3.27 2.46
N ALA A 55 17.69 2.33 2.94
CA ALA A 55 16.33 2.14 2.45
C ALA A 55 15.40 3.29 2.87
N ILE A 56 15.71 3.96 3.99
CA ILE A 56 15.00 5.18 4.43
C ILE A 56 15.25 6.31 3.44
N LEU A 57 16.51 6.56 3.07
CA LEU A 57 16.85 7.63 2.11
C LEU A 57 16.17 7.42 0.75
N ARG A 58 16.23 6.19 0.22
CA ARG A 58 15.55 5.85 -1.04
C ARG A 58 14.03 6.04 -0.97
N ALA A 59 13.42 5.77 0.19
CA ALA A 59 11.99 6.01 0.38
C ALA A 59 11.64 7.51 0.35
N TYR A 60 12.51 8.36 0.89
CA TYR A 60 12.32 9.81 0.85
C TYR A 60 12.49 10.37 -0.57
N ASP A 61 13.52 9.92 -1.30
CA ASP A 61 13.73 10.28 -2.69
C ASP A 61 12.55 9.84 -3.56
N GLN A 62 12.06 8.62 -3.35
CA GLN A 62 10.91 8.09 -4.07
C GLN A 62 9.63 8.87 -3.74
N ALA A 63 9.42 9.25 -2.48
CA ALA A 63 8.28 10.08 -2.07
C ALA A 63 8.34 11.48 -2.70
N ALA A 64 9.53 12.10 -2.78
CA ALA A 64 9.74 13.36 -3.47
C ALA A 64 9.46 13.22 -4.98
N HIS A 65 9.94 12.14 -5.61
CA HIS A 65 9.65 11.86 -7.01
C HIS A 65 8.15 11.67 -7.28
N TRP A 66 7.42 10.90 -6.45
CA TRP A 66 5.97 10.75 -6.58
C TRP A 66 5.23 12.08 -6.41
N ARG A 67 5.69 12.92 -5.48
CA ARG A 67 5.15 14.26 -5.30
C ARG A 67 5.33 15.10 -6.56
N ASP A 68 6.54 15.13 -7.11
CA ASP A 68 6.90 15.98 -8.25
C ASP A 68 6.24 15.49 -9.56
N THR A 69 5.98 14.19 -9.67
CA THR A 69 5.28 13.57 -10.80
C THR A 69 3.76 13.53 -10.65
N GLY A 70 3.20 14.04 -9.56
CA GLY A 70 1.75 14.07 -9.36
C GLY A 70 1.12 12.71 -9.03
N ARG A 71 1.92 11.74 -8.60
CA ARG A 71 1.48 10.34 -8.43
C ARG A 71 0.65 10.15 -7.16
N ALA A 72 -0.51 9.50 -7.30
CA ALA A 72 -1.40 9.24 -6.17
C ALA A 72 -0.85 8.13 -5.27
N VAL A 73 -0.74 8.40 -3.96
CA VAL A 73 -0.13 7.48 -2.99
C VAL A 73 -1.13 7.05 -1.92
N ILE A 74 -1.14 5.76 -1.59
CA ILE A 74 -1.90 5.18 -0.48
C ILE A 74 -0.98 4.49 0.52
N GLY A 75 -1.24 4.66 1.81
CA GLY A 75 -0.42 4.05 2.86
C GLY A 75 -1.06 4.20 4.23
N GLY A 76 -0.53 3.50 5.23
CA GLY A 76 -0.97 3.72 6.61
C GLY A 76 -0.11 4.69 7.40
N PHE A 77 1.11 4.95 6.95
CA PHE A 77 2.02 5.93 7.55
C PHE A 77 2.23 5.76 9.06
N HIS A 78 2.54 4.52 9.47
CA HIS A 78 2.66 4.14 10.87
C HIS A 78 4.11 4.12 11.37
N SER A 79 5.08 3.83 10.52
CA SER A 79 6.50 3.88 10.90
C SER A 79 7.03 5.32 10.83
N PRO A 80 8.10 5.67 11.58
CA PRO A 80 8.71 7.00 11.48
C PRO A 80 9.13 7.37 10.05
N MET A 81 9.65 6.40 9.29
CA MET A 81 10.01 6.61 7.89
C MET A 81 8.76 6.90 7.04
N GLU A 82 7.70 6.11 7.17
CA GLU A 82 6.48 6.36 6.39
C GLU A 82 5.85 7.73 6.76
N GLN A 83 5.91 8.14 8.03
CA GLN A 83 5.43 9.45 8.47
C GLN A 83 6.20 10.61 7.82
N GLU A 84 7.52 10.46 7.64
CA GLU A 84 8.30 11.47 6.92
C GLU A 84 7.99 11.45 5.42
N CYS A 85 7.82 10.28 4.80
CA CYS A 85 7.29 10.18 3.43
C CYS A 85 5.94 10.89 3.29
N LEU A 86 5.03 10.72 4.26
CA LEU A 86 3.75 11.43 4.27
C LEU A 86 3.97 12.95 4.32
N ARG A 87 4.86 13.45 5.19
CA ARG A 87 5.19 14.89 5.24
C ARG A 87 5.71 15.42 3.91
N ILE A 88 6.57 14.66 3.22
CA ILE A 88 7.06 15.00 1.88
C ILE A 88 5.89 15.07 0.90
N LEU A 89 5.05 14.03 0.86
CA LEU A 89 3.91 13.94 -0.06
C LEU A 89 2.89 15.06 0.17
N LEU A 90 2.56 15.40 1.41
CA LEU A 90 1.56 16.44 1.73
C LEU A 90 1.97 17.84 1.26
N ARG A 91 3.26 18.09 0.99
CA ARG A 91 3.76 19.36 0.44
C ARG A 91 3.45 19.53 -1.05
N GLY A 92 3.15 18.47 -1.79
CA GLY A 92 2.76 18.57 -3.20
C GLY A 92 1.24 18.60 -3.40
N PRO A 93 0.78 18.78 -4.65
CA PRO A 93 -0.64 18.88 -4.99
C PRO A 93 -1.31 17.52 -5.23
N GLN A 94 -0.55 16.44 -5.29
CA GLN A 94 -1.03 15.12 -5.67
C GLN A 94 -1.99 14.49 -4.64
N PRO A 95 -2.84 13.55 -5.06
CA PRO A 95 -3.72 12.81 -4.16
C PRO A 95 -2.95 11.95 -3.16
N VAL A 96 -3.42 11.96 -1.91
CA VAL A 96 -2.89 11.08 -0.85
C VAL A 96 -4.05 10.38 -0.14
N VAL A 97 -3.93 9.07 0.09
CA VAL A 97 -4.89 8.26 0.83
C VAL A 97 -4.22 7.67 2.08
N ILE A 98 -4.74 7.99 3.25
CA ILE A 98 -4.23 7.52 4.54
C ILE A 98 -5.16 6.42 5.08
N CYS A 99 -4.61 5.25 5.37
CA CYS A 99 -5.34 4.10 5.89
C CYS A 99 -4.89 3.73 7.31
N PRO A 100 -5.54 4.24 8.36
CA PRO A 100 -5.20 3.88 9.73
C PRO A 100 -5.62 2.43 10.04
N ALA A 101 -4.82 1.76 10.88
CA ALA A 101 -5.16 0.45 11.45
C ALA A 101 -6.17 0.52 12.63
N ARG A 102 -7.11 1.47 12.56
CA ARG A 102 -8.13 1.78 13.57
C ARG A 102 -9.28 2.55 12.90
N GLY A 103 -10.36 2.82 13.63
CA GLY A 103 -11.45 3.67 13.15
C GLY A 103 -11.00 5.11 12.85
N LEU A 104 -11.87 5.89 12.21
CA LEU A 104 -11.59 7.29 11.89
C LEU A 104 -11.24 8.07 13.17
N PRO A 105 -10.23 8.96 13.12
CA PRO A 105 -9.83 9.72 14.29
C PRO A 105 -10.91 10.73 14.66
N ALA A 106 -11.21 10.85 15.96
CA ALA A 106 -12.16 11.86 16.45
C ALA A 106 -11.66 13.30 16.26
N ARG A 107 -10.33 13.48 16.26
CA ARG A 107 -9.66 14.74 15.94
C ARG A 107 -8.60 14.49 14.88
N LEU A 108 -8.67 15.28 13.82
CA LEU A 108 -7.70 15.26 12.74
C LEU A 108 -6.46 16.07 13.12
N ASP A 109 -5.28 15.61 12.72
CA ASP A 109 -4.05 16.39 12.83
C ASP A 109 -4.16 17.67 11.98
N PRO A 110 -3.83 18.85 12.52
CA PRO A 110 -3.84 20.11 11.76
C PRO A 110 -3.13 20.06 10.41
N VAL A 111 -2.06 19.25 10.28
CA VAL A 111 -1.32 19.11 9.00
C VAL A 111 -2.18 18.51 7.88
N LEU A 112 -3.23 17.77 8.22
CA LEU A 112 -4.12 17.12 7.26
C LEU A 112 -5.31 18.01 6.86
N CYS A 113 -5.59 19.08 7.61
CA CYS A 113 -6.74 19.95 7.35
C CYS A 113 -6.67 20.62 5.96
N ALA A 114 -5.54 21.23 5.62
CA ALA A 114 -5.38 21.93 4.33
C ALA A 114 -5.47 20.98 3.12
N PRO A 115 -4.79 19.82 3.09
CA PRO A 115 -4.97 18.81 2.03
C PRO A 115 -6.40 18.27 1.92
N LEU A 116 -7.11 18.10 3.05
CA LEU A 116 -8.51 17.68 3.06
C LEU A 116 -9.44 18.74 2.48
N ALA A 117 -9.27 20.01 2.88
CA ALA A 117 -10.03 21.13 2.35
C ALA A 117 -9.80 21.31 0.83
N ALA A 118 -8.58 21.03 0.36
CA ALA A 118 -8.23 21.04 -1.06
C ALA A 118 -8.74 19.82 -1.84
N GLY A 119 -9.48 18.89 -1.22
CA GLY A 119 -10.08 17.73 -1.91
C GLY A 119 -9.10 16.68 -2.41
N ARG A 120 -7.83 16.75 -2.00
CA ARG A 120 -6.71 15.90 -2.43
C ARG A 120 -6.23 14.92 -1.37
N LEU A 121 -6.92 14.85 -0.23
CA LEU A 121 -6.66 13.87 0.84
C LEU A 121 -7.92 13.07 1.14
N LEU A 122 -7.72 11.78 1.39
CA LEU A 122 -8.73 10.86 1.89
C LEU A 122 -8.16 10.05 3.06
N VAL A 123 -8.85 10.06 4.20
CA VAL A 123 -8.60 9.12 5.29
C VAL A 123 -9.63 7.99 5.19
N LEU A 124 -9.16 6.77 4.96
CA LEU A 124 -10.00 5.60 4.67
C LEU A 124 -9.72 4.46 5.64
N THR A 125 -10.75 3.91 6.27
CA THR A 125 -10.59 2.74 7.15
C THR A 125 -11.68 1.71 6.96
N ALA A 126 -11.34 0.44 7.15
CA ALA A 126 -12.30 -0.67 7.22
C ALA A 126 -12.72 -1.01 8.66
N PHE A 127 -12.32 -0.19 9.64
CA PHE A 127 -12.59 -0.43 11.05
C PHE A 127 -13.64 0.54 11.57
N PRO A 128 -14.64 0.07 12.33
CA PRO A 128 -15.63 0.95 12.94
C PRO A 128 -14.98 1.84 14.01
N ALA A 129 -15.67 2.93 14.36
CA ALA A 129 -15.21 3.91 15.35
C ALA A 129 -14.93 3.32 16.75
N THR A 130 -15.47 2.13 17.06
CA THR A 130 -15.22 1.38 18.30
C THR A 130 -13.77 0.88 18.38
N VAL A 131 -13.10 0.66 17.26
CA VAL A 131 -11.70 0.22 17.22
C VAL A 131 -10.79 1.43 17.35
N ARG A 132 -10.41 1.78 18.59
CA ARG A 132 -9.60 3.00 18.85
C ARG A 132 -8.08 2.77 18.84
N ARG A 133 -7.63 1.56 19.13
CA ARG A 133 -6.19 1.22 19.25
C ARG A 133 -5.74 0.36 18.09
N ALA A 134 -4.64 0.77 17.45
CA ALA A 134 -3.98 -0.04 16.44
C ALA A 134 -3.24 -1.22 17.09
N THR A 135 -3.34 -2.39 16.47
CA THR A 135 -2.59 -3.60 16.85
C THR A 135 -1.90 -4.19 15.63
N ALA A 136 -0.95 -5.11 15.82
CA ALA A 136 -0.28 -5.77 14.72
C ALA A 136 -1.25 -6.53 13.78
N THR A 137 -2.29 -7.16 14.34
CA THR A 137 -3.33 -7.85 13.58
C THR A 137 -4.17 -6.89 12.75
N LEU A 138 -4.58 -5.76 13.33
CA LEU A 138 -5.33 -4.73 12.61
C LEU A 138 -4.46 -4.07 11.53
N ALA A 139 -3.18 -3.84 11.80
CA ALA A 139 -2.22 -3.34 10.81
C ALA A 139 -2.05 -4.31 9.64
N ALA A 140 -1.99 -5.62 9.90
CA ALA A 140 -1.95 -6.63 8.84
C ALA A 140 -3.22 -6.61 7.97
N ARG A 141 -4.41 -6.51 8.58
CA ARG A 141 -5.68 -6.37 7.85
C ARG A 141 -5.72 -5.07 7.03
N ARG A 142 -5.25 -3.96 7.60
CA ARG A 142 -5.10 -2.67 6.91
C ARG A 142 -4.16 -2.79 5.71
N ASN A 143 -3.04 -3.51 5.85
CA ASN A 143 -2.08 -3.67 4.77
C ASN A 143 -2.67 -4.44 3.59
N LEU A 144 -3.44 -5.49 3.86
CA LEU A 144 -4.19 -6.20 2.81
C LEU A 144 -5.18 -5.28 2.11
N LEU A 145 -5.90 -4.43 2.86
CA LEU A 145 -6.81 -3.43 2.28
C LEU A 145 -6.05 -2.45 1.37
N VAL A 146 -4.98 -1.83 1.87
CA VAL A 146 -4.17 -0.86 1.11
C VAL A 146 -3.62 -1.49 -0.17
N ALA A 147 -3.08 -2.71 -0.08
CA ALA A 147 -2.53 -3.42 -1.23
C ALA A 147 -3.63 -3.81 -2.24
N ALA A 148 -4.81 -4.20 -1.77
CA ALA A 148 -5.93 -4.54 -2.65
C ALA A 148 -6.46 -3.32 -3.43
N LEU A 149 -6.45 -2.13 -2.80
CA LEU A 149 -6.85 -0.87 -3.41
C LEU A 149 -5.83 -0.32 -4.41
N ALA A 150 -4.55 -0.61 -4.22
CA ALA A 150 -3.49 -0.04 -5.03
C ALA A 150 -3.34 -0.73 -6.39
N SER A 151 -3.04 0.06 -7.42
CA SER A 151 -2.66 -0.45 -8.74
C SER A 151 -1.22 -0.96 -8.74
N GLU A 152 -0.36 -0.32 -7.96
CA GLU A 152 1.04 -0.70 -7.80
C GLU A 152 1.42 -0.77 -6.33
N VAL A 153 2.32 -1.67 -5.97
CA VAL A 153 2.78 -1.85 -4.58
C VAL A 153 4.29 -1.64 -4.54
N TRP A 154 4.71 -0.62 -3.80
CA TRP A 154 6.11 -0.30 -3.56
C TRP A 154 6.49 -0.59 -2.10
N ILE A 155 7.46 -1.47 -1.91
CA ILE A 155 7.92 -1.89 -0.59
C ILE A 155 9.33 -1.36 -0.38
N ALA A 156 9.49 -0.36 0.48
CA ALA A 156 10.78 0.29 0.74
C ALA A 156 11.85 -0.68 1.21
N HIS A 157 11.45 -1.56 2.13
CA HIS A 157 12.29 -2.59 2.69
C HIS A 157 11.44 -3.78 3.12
N LEU A 158 11.94 -4.96 2.77
CA LEU A 158 11.32 -6.23 3.07
C LEU A 158 12.29 -7.08 3.89
N THR A 159 11.84 -7.51 5.07
CA THR A 159 12.58 -8.46 5.90
C THR A 159 12.12 -9.87 5.53
N PRO A 160 13.04 -10.78 5.13
CA PRO A 160 12.68 -12.16 4.79
C PRO A 160 11.90 -12.85 5.91
N GLY A 161 10.86 -13.62 5.55
CA GLY A 161 9.98 -14.31 6.51
C GLY A 161 9.08 -13.40 7.35
N GLY A 162 9.18 -12.08 7.21
CA GLY A 162 8.39 -11.11 7.96
C GLY A 162 6.94 -10.97 7.49
N ARG A 163 6.17 -10.15 8.20
CA ARG A 163 4.77 -9.82 7.84
C ARG A 163 4.67 -9.20 6.43
N MET A 164 5.65 -8.40 6.03
CA MET A 164 5.67 -7.78 4.70
C MET A 164 5.98 -8.79 3.59
N ALA A 165 6.78 -9.82 3.85
CA ALA A 165 6.97 -10.92 2.91
C ALA A 165 5.67 -11.67 2.62
N ARG A 166 4.85 -11.92 3.67
CA ARG A 166 3.52 -12.54 3.50
C ARG A 166 2.57 -11.65 2.70
N LEU A 167 2.61 -10.33 2.92
CA LEU A 167 1.84 -9.38 2.13
C LEU A 167 2.27 -9.42 0.66
N ALA A 168 3.57 -9.38 0.38
CA ALA A 168 4.11 -9.45 -0.97
C ALA A 168 3.66 -10.74 -1.69
N ALA A 169 3.69 -11.89 -1.00
CA ALA A 169 3.18 -13.14 -1.54
C ALA A 169 1.67 -13.10 -1.85
N CYS A 170 0.85 -12.48 -0.99
CA CYS A 170 -0.57 -12.27 -1.28
C CYS A 170 -0.79 -11.38 -2.50
N VAL A 171 -0.04 -10.29 -2.62
CA VAL A 171 -0.14 -9.38 -3.79
C VAL A 171 0.25 -10.10 -5.07
N ALA A 172 1.35 -10.86 -5.04
CA ALA A 172 1.81 -11.66 -6.18
C ALA A 172 0.76 -12.69 -6.64
N ALA A 173 -0.06 -13.21 -5.73
CA ALA A 173 -1.15 -14.13 -6.07
C ALA A 173 -2.37 -13.43 -6.70
N TRP A 174 -2.57 -12.14 -6.44
CA TRP A 174 -3.65 -11.36 -7.05
C TRP A 174 -3.33 -10.92 -8.47
N THR A 175 -2.06 -10.67 -8.69
CA THR A 175 -1.54 -10.36 -10.00
C THR A 175 -1.39 -11.67 -10.75
N GLY A 176 -2.21 -11.90 -11.77
CA GLY A 176 -1.68 -12.65 -12.91
C GLY A 176 -0.37 -11.99 -13.38
N PRO A 177 0.38 -12.59 -14.32
CA PRO A 177 1.71 -12.11 -14.72
C PRO A 177 1.83 -10.63 -15.17
N THR A 178 0.75 -9.85 -15.24
CA THR A 178 0.68 -8.54 -15.87
C THR A 178 0.06 -7.37 -15.06
N GLU A 179 -0.51 -7.55 -13.86
CA GLU A 179 -1.47 -6.53 -13.34
C GLU A 179 -1.20 -5.83 -11.99
N ALA A 180 -0.08 -6.09 -11.31
CA ALA A 180 0.47 -5.13 -10.35
C ALA A 180 1.99 -5.31 -10.29
N ALA A 181 2.72 -4.25 -10.62
CA ALA A 181 4.16 -4.24 -10.48
C ALA A 181 4.50 -4.16 -8.98
N LEU A 182 4.79 -5.31 -8.37
CA LEU A 182 5.52 -5.34 -7.11
C LEU A 182 6.90 -4.76 -7.38
N THR A 183 7.08 -3.50 -7.01
CA THR A 183 8.36 -2.81 -7.18
C THR A 183 9.06 -2.79 -5.82
N CYS A 184 10.12 -3.59 -5.71
CA CYS A 184 11.05 -3.56 -4.58
C CYS A 184 12.37 -2.98 -5.08
N PRO A 185 12.93 -1.96 -4.42
CA PRO A 185 14.28 -1.52 -4.73
C PRO A 185 15.29 -2.65 -4.43
N PRO A 186 16.32 -2.85 -5.27
CA PRO A 186 17.37 -3.86 -5.04
C PRO A 186 18.08 -3.63 -3.69
N PRO A 187 18.61 -4.66 -3.00
CA PRO A 187 19.16 -5.92 -3.53
C PRO A 187 18.25 -7.18 -3.43
N PHE A 188 16.96 -7.05 -3.11
CA PHE A 188 16.14 -8.22 -2.73
C PHE A 188 15.47 -8.97 -3.89
N LEU A 189 15.72 -8.58 -5.15
CA LEU A 189 15.34 -9.34 -6.33
C LEU A 189 16.49 -10.28 -6.71
N THR A 190 16.58 -11.44 -6.06
CA THR A 190 17.24 -12.59 -6.68
C THR A 190 16.15 -13.47 -7.29
N PRO A 191 16.11 -13.68 -8.62
CA PRO A 191 15.33 -14.77 -9.16
C PRO A 191 16.00 -16.06 -8.70
N SER A 192 15.36 -16.81 -7.81
CA SER A 192 15.68 -18.22 -7.62
C SER A 192 15.24 -18.95 -8.90
N SER A 193 16.22 -19.20 -9.78
CA SER A 193 16.08 -20.03 -10.96
C SER A 193 15.49 -21.40 -10.61
N PRO A 194 14.66 -21.97 -11.49
CA PRO A 194 14.76 -23.38 -11.79
C PRO A 194 15.10 -23.51 -13.27
N THR A 195 16.41 -23.50 -13.59
CA THR A 195 16.83 -23.95 -14.92
C THR A 195 16.80 -25.47 -14.90
N GLY A 196 15.74 -26.03 -15.47
CA GLY A 196 15.66 -27.43 -15.82
C GLY A 196 16.58 -27.78 -16.99
N SER A 197 17.19 -28.96 -16.85
CA SER A 197 17.54 -29.95 -17.89
C SER A 197 18.54 -29.64 -19.02
N ALA A 198 19.63 -30.40 -18.95
CA ALA A 198 20.12 -31.37 -19.95
C ALA A 198 20.94 -30.88 -21.17
N SER A 199 22.15 -31.44 -21.29
CA SER A 199 22.53 -32.21 -22.50
C SER A 199 23.72 -33.15 -22.25
N PRO A 200 23.79 -34.30 -22.94
CA PRO A 200 24.83 -35.32 -22.81
C PRO A 200 26.02 -35.06 -23.74
N LEU A 201 27.19 -35.61 -23.41
CA LEU A 201 28.37 -35.64 -24.28
C LEU A 201 28.59 -37.05 -24.86
N PRO A 202 29.09 -37.18 -26.10
CA PRO A 202 29.06 -38.41 -26.88
C PRO A 202 30.35 -39.26 -26.78
N ASP A 203 30.21 -40.49 -27.27
CA ASP A 203 31.23 -41.51 -27.52
C ASP A 203 32.53 -41.00 -28.17
N ALA A 204 33.67 -41.53 -27.70
CA ALA A 204 34.87 -41.72 -28.51
C ALA A 204 35.73 -42.87 -27.94
N ARG A 205 35.62 -44.04 -28.56
CA ARG A 205 36.68 -45.05 -28.73
C ARG A 205 37.54 -44.66 -29.96
N PRO A 206 38.77 -45.17 -30.17
CA PRO A 206 39.29 -46.50 -29.82
C PRO A 206 40.43 -46.53 -28.79
#